data_AF-A0A1H7L5N3-F1
#
_entry.id   AF-A0A1H7L5N3-F1
#
_cell.length_a   1.000
_cell.length_b   1.000
_cell.length_c   1.000
_cell.angle_alpha   90.00
_cell.angle_beta   90.00
_cell.angle_gamma   90.00
#
_symmetry.space_group_name_H-M   'P 1'
#
loop_
_entity.id
_entity.type
_entity.pdbx_description
1 polymer ?
#
loop_
_entity_poly.entity_id
_entity_poly.type
_entity_poly.pdbx_seq_one_letter_code
_entity_poly.pdbx_strand_id
1 'polypeptide(L)' 'MAEQGKTAATADDIDFVYQQLVKGLGRELVTDANAEALARRADQDGHTILATELREWQAPC' A
#
# COMPACT_ATOMS: atom_id res chain seq x y z
N MET A 1 -13.41 -23.32 -7.06
CA MET A 1 -12.97 -21.91 -7.15
C MET A 1 -11.79 -21.81 -6.21
N ALA A 2 -10.57 -21.69 -6.75
CA ALA A 2 -9.35 -21.88 -5.97
C ALA A 2 -9.12 -20.71 -5.01
N GLU A 3 -9.25 -21.03 -3.72
CA GLU A 3 -8.43 -20.60 -2.59
C GLU A 3 -7.38 -19.53 -2.94
N GLN A 4 -7.69 -18.25 -2.68
CA GLN A 4 -6.70 -17.19 -2.76
C GLN A 4 -5.85 -17.19 -1.49
N GLY A 5 -4.92 -18.15 -1.42
CA GLY A 5 -3.69 -17.96 -0.67
C GLY A 5 -2.73 -17.13 -1.52
N LYS A 6 -2.70 -15.80 -1.34
CA LYS A 6 -1.65 -14.97 -1.94
C LYS A 6 -1.38 -13.72 -1.12
N THR A 7 -0.38 -13.83 -0.26
CA THR A 7 0.31 -12.78 0.52
C THR A 7 1.09 -11.79 -0.37
N ALA A 8 0.60 -11.49 -1.57
CA ALA A 8 1.14 -10.47 -2.46
C ALA A 8 -0.06 -9.77 -3.09
N ALA A 9 -0.44 -8.62 -2.50
CA ALA A 9 -1.49 -7.76 -3.02
C ALA A 9 -1.30 -7.58 -4.54
N THR A 10 -2.36 -7.86 -5.30
CA THR A 10 -2.28 -7.75 -6.76
C THR A 10 -2.12 -6.29 -7.17
N ALA A 11 -1.64 -6.01 -8.38
CA ALA A 11 -1.48 -4.63 -8.83
C ALA A 11 -2.80 -3.83 -8.80
N ASP A 12 -3.94 -4.51 -9.00
CA ASP A 12 -5.28 -3.92 -8.91
C ASP A 12 -5.64 -3.56 -7.45
N ASP A 13 -5.31 -4.43 -6.49
CA ASP A 13 -5.43 -4.14 -5.05
C ASP A 13 -4.57 -2.95 -4.62
N ILE A 14 -3.32 -2.86 -5.11
CA ILE A 14 -2.42 -1.75 -4.78
C ILE A 14 -2.98 -0.42 -5.24
N ASP A 15 -3.49 -0.36 -6.48
CA ASP A 15 -4.08 0.88 -7.00
C ASP A 15 -5.35 1.26 -6.24
N PHE A 16 -6.21 0.28 -5.95
CA PHE A 16 -7.41 0.50 -5.14
C PHE A 16 -7.08 1.03 -3.74
N VAL A 17 -6.17 0.37 -3.01
CA VAL A 17 -5.77 0.78 -1.66
C VAL A 17 -5.09 2.15 -1.70
N TYR A 18 -4.24 2.40 -2.69
CA TYR A 18 -3.61 3.70 -2.90
C TYR A 18 -4.64 4.81 -3.11
N GLN A 19 -5.66 4.59 -3.94
CA GLN A 19 -6.75 5.55 -4.14
C GLN A 19 -7.53 5.82 -2.85
N GLN A 20 -7.72 4.82 -1.99
CA GLN A 20 -8.32 5.02 -0.66
C GLN A 20 -7.39 5.79 0.29
N LEU A 21 -6.08 5.55 0.24
CA LEU A 21 -5.09 6.28 1.04
C LEU A 21 -5.04 7.76 0.68
N VAL A 22 -5.05 8.09 -0.61
CA VAL A 22 -5.10 9.48 -1.10
C VAL A 22 -6.37 10.20 -0.62
N LYS A 23 -7.48 9.47 -0.45
CA LYS A 23 -8.73 9.99 0.12
C LYS A 23 -8.75 10.03 1.65
N GLY A 24 -7.71 9.53 2.32
CA GLY A 24 -7.62 9.45 3.78
C GLY A 24 -8.39 8.27 4.43
N LEU A 25 -8.89 7.33 3.62
CA LEU A 25 -9.71 6.19 4.08
C LEU A 25 -8.98 4.84 4.01
N GLY A 26 -7.81 4.78 3.36
CA GLY A 26 -7.15 3.51 3.03
C GLY A 26 -6.18 2.96 4.08
N ARG A 27 -5.98 3.64 5.24
CA ARG A 27 -4.98 3.21 6.24
C ARG A 27 -5.27 1.79 6.75
N GLU A 28 -6.51 1.45 7.06
CA GLU A 28 -6.87 0.10 7.52
C GLU A 28 -6.60 -1.03 6.50
N LEU A 29 -6.47 -0.69 5.23
CA LEU A 29 -6.19 -1.64 4.15
C LEU A 29 -4.69 -1.84 3.91
N VAL A 30 -3.84 -1.04 4.56
CA VAL A 30 -2.40 -1.20 4.49
C VAL A 30 -1.97 -2.34 5.39
N THR A 31 -1.12 -3.18 4.85
CA THR A 31 -0.53 -4.36 5.49
C THR A 31 0.96 -4.37 5.20
N ASP A 32 1.76 -5.06 6.02
CA ASP A 32 3.21 -5.16 5.80
C ASP A 32 3.56 -5.67 4.39
N ALA A 33 2.71 -6.55 3.84
CA ALA A 33 2.85 -7.14 2.52
C ALA A 33 2.57 -6.17 1.35
N ASN A 34 1.74 -5.14 1.56
CA ASN A 34 1.39 -4.17 0.51
C ASN A 34 2.03 -2.79 0.71
N ALA A 35 2.53 -2.48 1.90
CA ALA A 35 3.08 -1.18 2.24
C ALA A 35 4.28 -0.78 1.34
N GLU A 36 5.15 -1.73 0.96
CA GLU A 36 6.28 -1.44 0.06
C GLU A 36 5.77 -1.04 -1.33
N ALA A 37 4.81 -1.80 -1.86
CA ALA A 37 4.25 -1.56 -3.18
C ALA A 37 3.48 -0.23 -3.22
N LEU A 38 2.74 0.09 -2.14
CA LEU A 38 2.06 1.37 -1.98
C LEU A 38 3.05 2.53 -1.87
N ALA A 39 4.17 2.35 -1.15
CA ALA A 39 5.19 3.39 -1.01
C ALA A 39 5.86 3.70 -2.35
N ARG A 40 6.18 2.67 -3.15
CA ARG A 40 6.68 2.83 -4.51
C ARG A 40 5.67 3.52 -5.41
N ARG A 41 4.39 3.13 -5.35
CA ARG A 41 3.31 3.75 -6.13
C ARG A 41 3.15 5.23 -5.78
N ALA A 42 3.17 5.57 -4.49
CA ALA A 42 3.09 6.94 -4.02
C ALA A 42 4.31 7.77 -4.46
N ASP A 43 5.52 7.21 -4.44
CA ASP A 43 6.74 7.85 -4.92
C ASP A 43 6.67 8.17 -6.42
N GLN A 44 6.18 7.22 -7.23
CA GLN A 44 5.99 7.41 -8.67
C GLN A 44 4.97 8.50 -9.02
N ASP A 45 3.92 8.67 -8.20
CA ASP A 45 2.90 9.70 -8.38
C ASP A 45 3.33 11.08 -7.83
N GLY A 46 4.48 11.14 -7.13
CA GLY A 46 4.97 12.36 -6.48
C GLY A 46 4.40 12.61 -5.08
N HIS A 47 3.65 11.67 -4.52
CA HIS A 47 3.15 11.70 -3.13
C HIS A 47 4.24 11.27 -2.14
N THR A 48 5.31 12.05 -2.07
CA THR A 48 6.51 11.76 -1.24
C THR A 48 6.22 11.68 0.26
N ILE A 49 5.26 12.46 0.78
CA ILE A 49 4.82 12.36 2.18
C ILE A 49 4.19 10.99 2.44
N LEU A 50 3.22 10.58 1.60
CA LEU A 50 2.57 9.28 1.72
C LEU A 50 3.57 8.13 1.57
N ALA A 51 4.50 8.24 0.62
CA ALA A 51 5.57 7.25 0.44
C ALA A 51 6.46 7.14 1.70
N THR A 52 6.75 8.27 2.35
CA THR A 52 7.52 8.30 3.60
C THR A 52 6.75 7.63 4.73
N GLU A 53 5.49 8.01 4.95
CA GLU A 53 4.66 7.41 5.99
C GLU A 53 4.52 5.89 5.82
N LEU A 54 4.35 5.41 4.58
CA LEU A 54 4.27 3.98 4.28
C LEU A 54 5.59 3.25 4.56
N ARG A 55 6.75 3.88 4.30
CA ARG A 55 8.06 3.32 4.65
C ARG A 55 8.28 3.29 6.16
N GLU A 56 7.84 4.32 6.88
CA GLU A 56 7.92 4.35 8.34
C GLU A 56 7.03 3.29 8.98
N TRP A 57 5.87 3.02 8.37
CA TRP A 57 5.01 1.94 8.81
C TRP A 57 5.65 0.56 8.65
N GLN A 58 6.46 0.36 7.61
CA GLN A 58 7.20 -0.90 7.42
C GLN A 58 8.39 -1.07 8.35
N ALA A 59 8.82 -0.03 9.07
CA ALA A 59 9.99 -0.13 9.93
C ALA A 59 9.67 -1.10 11.10
N PRO A 60 10.30 -2.28 11.15
CA PRO A 60 10.12 -3.17 12.29
C PRO A 60 10.79 -2.52 13.50
N CYS A 61 10.06 -2.39 14.61
CA CYS A 61 10.69 -2.14 15.91
C CYS A 61 11.50 -3.35 16.37
#